data_AF-A0A3D2ICR7-F1
#
_entry.id   AF-A0A3D2ICR7-F1
#
_cell.length_a   1.000
_cell.length_b   1.000
_cell.length_c   1.000
_cell.angle_alpha   90.00
_cell.angle_beta   90.00
_cell.angle_gamma   90.00
#
_symmetry.space_group_name_H-M   'P 1'
#
loop_
_entity.id
_entity.type
_entity.pdbx_description
1 polymer ?
#
loop_
_entity_poly.entity_id
_entity_poly.type
_entity_poly.pdbx_seq_one_letter_code
_entity_poly.pdbx_strand_id
1 'polypeptide(L)' 'DIVNGVDDHLHVLLKLKTKQSVSEVVKWIKGSSSYYLNKKYNWEPKFSWQNGYAVYSVSESSINKVRQYIFNQEKRHSTN' A
#
# COMPACT_ATOMS: atom_id res chain seq x y z
N ASP A 1 0.80 6.24 -7.90
CA ASP A 1 0.69 5.71 -9.26
C ASP A 1 -0.48 4.74 -9.26
N ILE A 2 -0.25 3.47 -8.92
CA ILE A 2 -1.29 2.47 -8.71
C ILE A 2 -1.29 1.96 -7.26
N VAL A 3 -2.48 1.62 -6.77
CA VAL A 3 -2.76 0.92 -5.52
C VAL A 3 -3.63 -0.27 -5.87
N ASN A 4 -3.29 -1.45 -5.35
CA ASN A 4 -4.19 -2.58 -5.27
C ASN A 4 -3.79 -3.44 -4.07
N GLY A 5 -4.67 -4.28 -3.56
CA GLY A 5 -4.36 -5.20 -2.48
C GLY A 5 -5.40 -6.29 -2.36
N VAL A 6 -5.34 -7.00 -1.24
CA VAL A 6 -6.28 -8.05 -0.87
C VAL A 6 -6.63 -7.89 0.60
N ASP A 7 -7.40 -8.82 1.15
CA ASP A 7 -8.02 -8.70 2.47
C ASP A 7 -7.04 -8.34 3.60
N ASP A 8 -5.77 -8.76 3.52
CA ASP A 8 -4.78 -8.59 4.58
C ASP A 8 -3.60 -7.65 4.25
N HIS A 9 -3.43 -7.19 3.00
CA HIS A 9 -2.34 -6.28 2.63
C HIS A 9 -2.58 -5.44 1.37
N LEU A 10 -1.85 -4.33 1.26
CA LEU A 10 -1.84 -3.44 0.10
C LEU A 10 -0.47 -3.39 -0.58
N HIS A 11 -0.48 -3.32 -1.91
CA HIS A 11 0.66 -2.97 -2.76
C HIS A 11 0.49 -1.58 -3.35
N VAL A 12 1.53 -0.77 -3.26
CA VAL A 12 1.48 0.65 -3.67
C VAL A 12 2.70 0.98 -4.49
N LEU A 13 2.51 1.47 -5.72
CA LEU A 13 3.57 2.07 -6.52
C LEU A 13 3.55 3.59 -6.38
N LEU A 14 4.67 4.14 -5.92
CA LEU A 14 4.83 5.54 -5.59
C LEU A 14 6.06 6.11 -6.32
N LYS A 15 5.96 7.38 -6.73
CA LYS A 15 7.12 8.19 -7.12
C LYS A 15 7.37 9.18 -6.00
N LEU A 16 8.55 9.09 -5.39
CA LEU A 16 8.95 9.97 -4.29
C LEU A 16 9.86 11.09 -4.81
N LYS A 17 9.74 12.29 -4.22
CA LYS A 17 10.76 13.33 -4.37
C LYS A 17 12.00 12.94 -3.57
N THR A 18 13.16 13.42 -3.98
CA THR A 18 14.45 13.10 -3.33
C THR A 18 14.51 13.45 -1.84
N LYS A 19 13.76 14.46 -1.39
CA LYS A 19 13.69 14.87 0.02
C LYS A 19 12.65 14.10 0.85
N GLN A 20 11.81 13.27 0.22
CA GLN A 20 10.79 12.50 0.95
C GLN A 20 11.40 11.19 1.46
N SER A 21 11.34 10.97 2.77
CA SER A 21 11.71 9.68 3.33
C SER A 21 10.59 8.66 3.14
N VAL A 22 10.98 7.41 2.85
CA VAL A 22 10.03 6.30 2.72
C VAL A 22 9.23 6.09 4.01
N SER A 23 9.89 6.15 5.16
CA SER A 23 9.26 5.95 6.47
C SER A 23 8.21 7.00 6.78
N GLU A 24 8.46 8.26 6.45
CA GLU A 24 7.49 9.33 6.64
C GLU A 24 6.27 9.15 5.73
N VAL A 25 6.48 8.83 4.45
CA VAL A 25 5.38 8.60 3.51
C VAL A 25 4.53 7.41 3.95
N VAL A 26 5.15 6.32 4.38
CA VAL A 26 4.42 5.14 4.90
C VAL A 26 3.68 5.47 6.21
N LYS A 27 4.27 6.27 7.10
CA LYS A 27 3.61 6.77 8.32
C LYS A 27 2.35 7.56 7.96
N TRP A 28 2.42 8.44 6.97
CA TRP A 28 1.26 9.20 6.49
C TRP A 28 0.19 8.30 5.89
N ILE A 29 0.55 7.37 5.00
CA ILE A 29 -0.39 6.44 4.39
C ILE A 29 -1.11 5.61 5.45
N LYS A 30 -0.36 4.96 6.35
CA LYS A 30 -0.92 4.09 7.38
C LYS A 30 -1.74 4.89 8.39
N GLY A 31 -1.21 5.99 8.90
CA GLY A 31 -1.87 6.80 9.92
C GLY A 31 -3.15 7.47 9.42
N SER A 32 -3.11 8.09 8.24
CA SER A 32 -4.28 8.79 7.69
C SER A 32 -5.40 7.83 7.30
N SER A 33 -5.07 6.68 6.70
CA SER A 33 -6.06 5.66 6.36
C SER A 33 -6.67 5.03 7.61
N SER A 34 -5.86 4.66 8.63
CA SER A 34 -6.39 4.15 9.90
C SER A 34 -7.28 5.17 10.59
N TYR A 35 -6.90 6.46 10.61
CA TYR A 35 -7.74 7.51 11.17
C TYR A 35 -9.07 7.63 10.41
N TYR A 36 -9.02 7.71 9.07
CA TYR A 36 -10.21 7.85 8.24
C TYR A 36 -11.16 6.65 8.39
N LEU A 37 -10.63 5.43 8.31
CA LEU A 37 -11.43 4.21 8.40
C LEU A 37 -12.10 4.08 9.76
N ASN A 38 -11.37 4.30 10.86
CA ASN A 38 -11.95 4.23 12.21
C ASN A 38 -12.91 5.38 12.52
N LYS A 39 -12.79 6.52 11.83
CA LYS A 39 -13.76 7.62 11.95
C LYS A 39 -15.02 7.37 11.13
N LYS A 40 -14.86 6.78 9.94
CA LYS A 40 -15.96 6.52 9.01
C LYS A 40 -16.76 5.27 9.39
N TYR A 41 -16.08 4.24 9.87
CA TYR A 41 -16.65 2.94 10.21
C TYR A 41 -16.46 2.68 11.70
N ASN A 42 -17.52 2.20 12.35
CA ASN A 42 -17.51 1.87 13.78
C ASN A 42 -17.09 0.40 13.99
N TRP A 43 -15.91 0.02 13.49
CA TRP A 43 -15.39 -1.34 13.58
C TRP A 43 -14.85 -1.65 14.97
N GLU A 44 -15.15 -2.85 15.46
CA GLU A 44 -14.58 -3.42 16.68
C GLU A 44 -14.01 -4.81 16.38
N PRO A 45 -12.68 -5.02 16.49
CA PRO A 45 -11.67 -4.06 16.90
C PRO A 45 -11.46 -2.94 15.86
N LYS A 46 -10.93 -1.80 16.33
CA LYS A 46 -10.49 -0.72 15.44
C LYS A 46 -9.49 -1.24 14.40
N PHE A 47 -9.62 -0.74 13.18
CA PHE A 47 -8.67 -1.01 12.12
C PHE A 47 -7.29 -0.47 12.48
N SER A 48 -6.29 -1.34 12.32
CA SER A 48 -4.88 -0.97 12.45
C SER A 48 -4.06 -1.72 11.42
N TRP A 49 -3.05 -1.07 10.88
CA TRP A 49 -2.03 -1.74 10.09
C TRP A 49 -1.03 -2.44 11.02
N GLN A 50 -0.44 -3.54 10.56
CA GLN A 50 0.75 -4.12 11.20
C GLN A 50 1.86 -3.08 11.39
N ASN A 51 2.74 -3.25 12.38
CA ASN A 51 3.83 -2.30 12.64
C ASN A 51 4.79 -2.15 11.44
N GLY A 52 5.13 -3.28 10.80
CA GLY A 52 6.08 -3.33 9.68
C GLY A 52 5.55 -2.78 8.36
N TYR A 53 6.45 -2.70 7.38
CA TYR A 53 6.16 -2.47 5.96
C TYR A 53 7.34 -2.99 5.13
N ALA A 54 7.07 -3.42 3.89
CA ALA A 54 8.09 -3.82 2.93
C ALA A 54 8.21 -2.78 1.82
N VAL A 55 9.44 -2.44 1.41
CA VAL A 55 9.72 -1.45 0.38
C VAL A 55 10.78 -2.00 -0.58
N TYR A 56 10.52 -1.80 -1.87
CA TYR A 56 11.40 -2.22 -2.95
C TYR A 56 11.59 -1.07 -3.92
N SER A 57 12.84 -0.78 -4.29
CA SER A 57 13.16 0.17 -5.35
C SER A 57 12.84 -0.44 -6.71
N VAL A 58 12.20 0.34 -7.58
CA VAL A 58 11.80 -0.11 -8.92
C VAL A 58 12.56 0.70 -9.97
N SER A 59 13.21 0.02 -10.92
CA SER A 59 13.84 0.68 -12.07
C SER A 59 12.77 1.26 -12.98
N GLU A 60 13.08 2.38 -13.64
CA GLU A 60 12.17 3.03 -14.59
C GLU A 60 11.71 2.06 -15.70
N SER A 61 12.63 1.25 -16.21
CA SER A 61 12.36 0.21 -17.21
C SER A 61 11.37 -0.87 -16.76
N SER A 62 11.18 -1.04 -15.45
CA SER A 62 10.29 -2.04 -14.86
C SER A 62 8.94 -1.48 -14.43
N ILE A 63 8.72 -0.15 -14.51
CA ILE A 63 7.50 0.49 -14.00
C ILE A 63 6.23 -0.15 -14.57
N ASN A 64 6.18 -0.35 -15.88
CA ASN A 64 4.98 -0.93 -16.52
C ASN A 64 4.74 -2.37 -16.08
N LYS A 65 5.80 -3.16 -15.90
CA LYS A 65 5.69 -4.53 -15.37
C LYS A 65 5.17 -4.52 -13.93
N VAL A 66 5.67 -3.61 -13.10
CA VAL A 66 5.23 -3.47 -11.70
C VAL A 66 3.79 -2.98 -11.61
N ARG A 67 3.38 -2.02 -12.46
CA ARG A 67 1.97 -1.60 -12.55
C ARG A 67 1.04 -2.78 -12.84
N GLN A 68 1.40 -3.59 -13.84
CA GLN A 68 0.62 -4.79 -14.19
C GLN A 68 0.63 -5.84 -13.07
N TYR A 69 1.77 -6.02 -12.40
CA TYR A 69 1.85 -6.90 -11.23
C TYR A 69 0.91 -6.46 -10.11
N ILE A 70 0.88 -5.17 -9.78
CA ILE A 70 -0.01 -4.62 -8.74
C ILE A 70 -1.47 -4.74 -9.18
N PHE A 71 -1.79 -4.38 -10.42
CA PHE A 71 -3.15 -4.49 -10.96
C PHE A 71 -3.72 -5.91 -10.81
N ASN A 72 -2.90 -6.94 -11.01
CA ASN A 72 -3.32 -8.34 -10.94
C ASN A 72 -3.26 -8.97 -9.53
N GLN A 73 -3.04 -8.22 -8.44
CA GLN A 73 -2.89 -8.83 -7.11
C GLN A 73 -4.13 -9.59 -6.65
N GLU A 74 -5.33 -9.00 -6.76
CA GLU A 74 -6.59 -9.68 -6.39
C GLU A 74 -6.75 -11.02 -7.10
N LYS A 75 -6.57 -11.03 -8.44
CA LYS A 75 -6.66 -12.25 -9.26
C LYS A 75 -5.64 -13.31 -8.86
N ARG A 76 -4.41 -12.89 -8.52
CA ARG A 76 -3.34 -13.82 -8.19
C ARG A 76 -3.54 -14.47 -6.82
N HIS A 77 -4.20 -13.78 -5.90
CA HIS A 77 -4.54 -14.29 -4.58
C HIS A 77 -5.85 -15.06 -4.55
N SER A 78 -6.75 -14.88 -5.53
CA SER A 78 -8.00 -15.67 -5.61
C SER A 78 -7.80 -17.13 -6.07
N THR A 79 -6.60 -17.48 -6.53
CA THR A 79 -6.23 -18.84 -6.96
C THR A 79 -5.32 -19.56 -5.98
N ASN A 80 -4.97 -18.93 -4.86
CA ASN A 80 -4.23 -19.56 -3.75
C ASN A 80 -5.21 -20.18 -2.76
#